data_AF-A0A967VSM4-F1
#
_entry.id   AF-A0A967VSM4-F1
#
_cell.length_a   1.000
_cell.length_b   1.000
_cell.length_c   1.000
_cell.angle_alpha   90.00
_cell.angle_beta   90.00
_cell.angle_gamma   90.00
#
_symmetry.space_group_name_H-M   'P 1'
#
loop_
_entity.id
_entity.type
_entity.pdbx_description
1 polymer ?
#
loop_
_entity_poly.entity_id
_entity_poly.type
_entity_poly.pdbx_seq_one_letter_code
_entity_poly.pdbx_strand_id
1 'polypeptide(L)'
;CPDLAELFAKVSGAPRGWWQREWAAMDFRYAGDSASAAAMSSAEHPARARLWIRASGRLPDDPTLHACVLAYASDLTLLGA
;
A
#
# COMPACT_ATOMS: atom_id res chain seq x y z
N CYS A 1 -4.41 -6.08 9.76
CA CYS A 1 -4.57 -5.24 8.55
C CYS A 1 -4.60 -6.15 7.33
N PRO A 2 -5.64 -6.09 6.48
CA PRO A 2 -5.74 -6.91 5.27
C PRO A 2 -4.56 -6.68 4.32
N ASP A 3 -4.27 -7.71 3.54
CA ASP A 3 -3.32 -7.70 2.42
C ASP A 3 -3.90 -6.89 1.25
N LEU A 4 -3.10 -5.99 0.67
CA LEU A 4 -3.55 -5.15 -0.45
C LEU A 4 -3.93 -5.97 -1.68
N ALA A 5 -3.26 -7.10 -1.93
CA ALA A 5 -3.60 -7.98 -3.05
C ALA A 5 -5.00 -8.61 -2.90
N GLU A 6 -5.46 -8.80 -1.67
CA GLU A 6 -6.83 -9.26 -1.39
C GLU A 6 -7.86 -8.16 -1.70
N LEU A 7 -7.53 -6.90 -1.39
CA LEU A 7 -8.38 -5.76 -1.71
C LEU A 7 -8.49 -5.57 -3.23
N PHE A 8 -7.37 -5.57 -3.95
CA PHE A 8 -7.39 -5.43 -5.40
C PHE A 8 -8.13 -6.56 -6.11
N ALA A 9 -8.02 -7.80 -5.64
CA ALA A 9 -8.81 -8.90 -6.16
C ALA A 9 -10.33 -8.66 -6.03
N LYS A 10 -10.77 -8.06 -4.92
CA LYS A 10 -12.19 -7.74 -4.70
C LYS A 10 -12.71 -6.64 -5.64
N VAL A 11 -11.88 -5.65 -5.96
CA VAL A 11 -12.31 -4.48 -6.77
C VAL A 11 -12.06 -4.64 -8.27
N SER A 12 -11.10 -5.46 -8.69
CA SER A 12 -10.71 -5.58 -10.11
C SER A 12 -11.28 -6.80 -10.83
N GLY A 13 -11.79 -7.79 -10.09
CA GLY A 13 -12.23 -9.08 -10.64
C GLY A 13 -11.09 -10.02 -11.09
N ALA A 14 -9.83 -9.58 -11.01
CA ALA A 14 -8.68 -10.43 -11.30
C ALA A 14 -8.34 -11.35 -10.10
N PRO A 15 -7.78 -12.56 -10.33
CA PRO A 15 -7.41 -13.45 -9.24
C PRO A 15 -6.37 -12.84 -8.31
N ARG A 16 -6.49 -13.07 -7.00
CA ARG A 16 -5.51 -12.60 -5.99
C ARG A 16 -4.07 -12.95 -6.35
N GLY A 17 -3.81 -14.16 -6.85
CA GLY A 17 -2.46 -14.60 -7.22
C GLY A 17 -1.81 -13.77 -8.34
N TRP A 18 -2.61 -13.10 -9.17
CA TRP A 18 -2.09 -12.14 -10.15
C TRP A 18 -1.56 -10.89 -9.46
N TRP A 19 -2.38 -10.27 -8.58
CA TRP A 19 -2.00 -9.10 -7.80
C TRP A 19 -0.82 -9.36 -6.86
N GLN A 20 -0.74 -10.56 -6.27
CA GLN A 20 0.40 -10.94 -5.43
C GLN A 20 1.72 -10.96 -6.20
N ARG A 21 1.71 -11.37 -7.48
CA ARG A 21 2.92 -11.36 -8.31
C ARG A 21 3.27 -9.94 -8.73
N GLU A 22 2.27 -9.17 -9.14
CA GLU A 22 2.44 -7.78 -9.56
C GLU A 22 3.05 -6.92 -8.44
N TRP A 23 2.60 -7.12 -7.20
CA TRP A 23 3.05 -6.36 -6.04
C TRP A 23 4.12 -7.09 -5.22
N ALA A 24 4.75 -8.16 -5.76
CA ALA A 24 5.62 -9.05 -4.99
C ALA A 24 6.87 -8.38 -4.39
N ALA A 25 7.32 -7.25 -4.96
CA ALA A 25 8.50 -6.54 -4.50
C ALA A 25 8.38 -5.98 -3.07
N MET A 26 7.15 -5.78 -2.57
CA MET A 26 6.91 -5.28 -1.22
C MET A 26 5.61 -5.86 -0.62
N ASP A 27 5.59 -5.99 0.70
CA ASP A 27 4.41 -6.32 1.49
C ASP A 27 3.62 -5.04 1.78
N PHE A 28 2.34 -5.02 1.40
CA PHE A 28 1.44 -3.90 1.63
C PHE A 28 0.27 -4.34 2.49
N ARG A 29 0.10 -3.68 3.65
CA ARG A 29 -1.05 -3.91 4.53
C ARG A 29 -1.88 -2.64 4.63
N TYR A 30 -3.12 -2.76 4.21
CA TYR A 30 -4.05 -1.65 4.24
C TYR A 30 -4.66 -1.53 5.63
N ALA A 31 -4.43 -0.39 6.29
CA ALA A 31 -4.91 -0.11 7.64
C ALA A 31 -6.25 0.63 7.67
N GLY A 32 -6.75 1.07 6.51
CA GLY A 32 -8.00 1.82 6.37
C GLY A 32 -7.82 3.14 5.63
N ASP A 33 -8.95 3.70 5.21
CA ASP A 33 -9.06 5.04 4.65
C ASP A 33 -10.27 5.78 5.21
N SER A 34 -10.45 7.04 4.79
CA SER A 34 -11.60 7.87 5.16
C SER A 34 -12.96 7.30 4.74
N ALA A 35 -13.02 6.45 3.72
CA ALA A 35 -14.25 5.86 3.20
C ALA A 35 -14.68 4.61 3.98
N SER A 36 -13.70 3.81 4.43
CA SER A 36 -13.89 2.52 5.11
C SER A 36 -13.89 2.63 6.64
N ALA A 37 -13.33 3.71 7.22
CA ALA A 37 -13.24 3.90 8.65
C ALA A 37 -13.67 5.31 9.07
N ALA A 38 -14.87 5.44 9.65
CA ALA A 38 -15.39 6.73 10.14
C ALA A 38 -14.47 7.40 11.18
N ALA A 39 -13.72 6.63 11.97
CA ALA A 39 -12.73 7.17 12.91
C ALA A 39 -11.51 7.84 12.20
N MET A 40 -11.33 7.60 10.90
CA MET A 40 -10.30 8.23 10.08
C MET A 40 -10.84 9.38 9.22
N SER A 41 -12.15 9.58 9.15
CA SER A 41 -12.74 10.69 8.40
C SER A 41 -12.56 12.00 9.17
N SER A 42 -12.18 13.06 8.45
CA SER A 42 -12.05 14.40 9.01
C SER A 42 -12.38 15.43 7.94
N ALA A 43 -13.09 16.49 8.30
CA ALA A 43 -13.43 17.54 7.33
C ALA A 43 -12.19 18.26 6.79
N GLU A 44 -11.13 18.39 7.60
CA GLU A 44 -9.86 19.02 7.20
C GLU A 44 -9.02 18.12 6.28
N HIS A 45 -9.09 16.80 6.44
CA HIS A 45 -8.37 15.83 5.61
C HIS A 45 -9.35 14.76 5.12
N PRO A 46 -10.13 15.08 4.06
CA PRO A 46 -11.20 14.20 3.60
C PRO A 46 -10.67 12.94 2.91
N ALA A 47 -9.53 13.01 2.23
CA ALA A 47 -8.89 11.89 1.55
C ALA A 47 -7.64 11.43 2.33
N ARG A 48 -7.79 10.36 3.13
CA ARG A 48 -6.68 9.75 3.87
C ARG A 48 -6.69 8.26 3.63
N ALA A 49 -5.56 7.70 3.25
CA ALA A 49 -5.30 6.27 3.29
C ALA A 49 -4.11 6.00 4.22
N ARG A 50 -4.12 4.86 4.90
CA ARG A 50 -2.99 4.40 5.71
C ARG A 50 -2.61 3.00 5.28
N LEU A 51 -1.33 2.84 4.93
CA LEU A 51 -0.75 1.56 4.56
C LEU A 51 0.52 1.33 5.38
N TRP A 52 0.74 0.09 5.78
CA TRP A 52 2.05 -0.40 6.19
C TRP A 52 2.74 -1.00 4.98
N ILE A 53 3.99 -0.61 4.76
CA ILE A 53 4.79 -1.02 3.61
C ILE A 53 6.10 -1.61 4.13
N ARG A 54 6.54 -2.72 3.53
CA ARG A 54 7.84 -3.34 3.83
C ARG A 54 8.41 -3.99 2.58
N ALA A 55 9.69 -3.79 2.28
CA ALA A 55 10.33 -4.48 1.17
C ALA A 55 10.30 -6.01 1.35
N SER A 56 10.06 -6.74 0.26
CA SER A 56 10.07 -8.21 0.24
C SER A 56 11.50 -8.73 0.19
N GLY A 57 12.21 -8.61 1.32
CA GLY A 57 13.60 -9.03 1.46
C GLY A 57 14.42 -8.04 2.27
N ARG A 58 15.69 -8.37 2.47
CA ARG A 58 16.63 -7.46 3.13
C ARG A 58 17.30 -6.59 2.09
N LEU A 59 17.16 -5.27 2.23
CA LEU A 59 17.94 -4.31 1.46
C LEU A 59 19.35 -4.20 2.05
N PRO A 60 20.38 -3.96 1.22
CA PRO A 60 21.69 -3.53 1.69
C PRO A 60 21.60 -2.29 2.60
N ASP A 61 22.59 -2.10 3.48
CA ASP A 61 22.69 -0.94 4.37
C ASP A 61 23.21 0.30 3.60
N ASP A 62 22.49 0.70 2.55
CA ASP A 62 22.77 1.85 1.68
C ASP A 62 21.65 2.90 1.79
N PRO A 63 21.87 4.04 2.46
CA PRO A 63 20.86 5.08 2.63
C PRO A 63 20.24 5.61 1.32
N THR A 64 21.02 5.69 0.24
CA THR A 64 20.54 6.17 -1.05
C THR A 64 19.54 5.19 -1.66
N LEU A 65 19.85 3.89 -1.61
CA LEU A 65 18.94 2.85 -2.06
C LEU A 65 17.62 2.87 -1.25
N HIS A 66 17.70 3.01 0.08
CA HIS A 66 16.50 3.09 0.93
C HIS A 66 15.62 4.29 0.57
N ALA A 67 16.21 5.44 0.27
CA ALA A 67 15.48 6.62 -0.18
C ALA A 67 14.80 6.39 -1.54
N CYS A 68 15.49 5.78 -2.51
CA CYS A 68 14.92 5.43 -3.80
C CYS A 68 13.75 4.45 -3.67
N VAL A 69 13.89 3.44 -2.80
CA VAL A 69 12.84 2.46 -2.53
C VAL A 69 11.61 3.12 -1.87
N LEU A 70 11.82 4.07 -0.95
CA LEU A 70 10.73 4.83 -0.34
C LEU A 70 10.00 5.69 -1.38
N ALA A 71 10.73 6.38 -2.26
CA ALA A 71 10.14 7.18 -3.34
C ALA A 71 9.33 6.31 -4.31
N TYR A 72 9.88 5.15 -4.70
CA TYR A 72 9.14 4.18 -5.52
C TYR A 72 7.85 3.71 -4.82
N ALA A 73 7.91 3.41 -3.52
CA ALA A 73 6.74 2.99 -2.74
C ALA A 73 5.68 4.10 -2.60
N SER A 74 6.08 5.38 -2.54
CA SER A 74 5.11 6.48 -2.46
C SER A 74 4.29 6.58 -3.74
N ASP A 75 4.94 6.49 -4.90
CA ASP A 75 4.26 6.64 -6.20
C ASP A 75 3.24 5.54 -6.46
N LEU A 76 3.47 4.34 -5.93
CA LEU A 76 2.52 3.22 -6.04
C LEU A 76 1.21 3.43 -5.26
N THR A 77 1.22 4.25 -4.21
CA THR A 77 0.10 4.28 -3.24
C THR A 77 -0.53 5.66 -3.07
N LEU A 78 0.10 6.72 -3.59
CA LEU A 78 -0.29 8.11 -3.33
C LEU A 78 -1.73 8.45 -3.74
N LEU A 79 -2.23 7.89 -4.84
CA LEU A 79 -3.57 8.17 -5.37
C LEU A 79 -4.65 7.21 -4.85
N GLY A 80 -4.36 6.43 -3.80
CA GLY A 80 -5.26 5.40 -3.28
C GLY A 80 -6.27 5.86 -2.21
N ALA A 81 -6.43 7.17 -1.98
CA ALA A 81 -7.27 7.74 -0.92
C ALA A 81 -8.57 8.36 -1.44
#